data_AF-A0A397HE02-F1
#
_entry.id   AF-A0A397HE02-F1
#
_cell.length_a   1.000
_cell.length_b   1.000
_cell.length_c   1.000
_cell.angle_alpha   90.00
_cell.angle_beta   90.00
_cell.angle_gamma   90.00
#
_symmetry.space_group_name_H-M   'P 1'
#
loop_
_entity.id
_entity.type
_entity.pdbx_description
1 polymer ?
#
loop_
_entity_poly.entity_id
_entity_poly.type
_entity_poly.pdbx_seq_one_letter_code
_entity_poly.pdbx_strand_id
1 'polypeptide(L)'
;MTKEEFRDIGFALGPAKTLAKFVDKLNEEKLQAFSSYNSLDKLKTLLRKYKFNGEKITCIKQFNPVYEEIGDDDKALKRCMKEIILRLSNLETIQDSTNEATRCVFITSILNASIAITRKLTNNEKIYIAYQDDVSGEDSSGRVDYSIKGYEDLICIAEGKPRNVEIGYLQNIKQLESASHMNKRKRFSK
;
A
#
# COMPACT_ATOMS: atom_id res chain seq x y z
N MET A 1 18.84 20.35 -12.39
CA MET A 1 20.10 21.10 -12.23
C MET A 1 21.11 20.58 -13.22
N THR A 2 21.59 21.40 -14.13
CA THR A 2 22.61 21.04 -15.12
C THR A 2 24.01 21.13 -14.53
N LYS A 3 24.97 20.54 -15.23
CA LYS A 3 26.39 20.66 -14.86
C LYS A 3 26.83 22.13 -14.84
N GLU A 4 26.34 22.96 -15.78
CA GLU A 4 26.62 24.39 -15.82
C GLU A 4 26.08 25.10 -14.58
N GLU A 5 24.83 24.83 -14.17
CA GLU A 5 24.24 25.41 -12.96
C GLU A 5 25.04 25.06 -11.69
N PHE A 6 25.55 23.83 -11.59
CA PHE A 6 26.44 23.46 -10.47
C PHE A 6 27.80 24.18 -10.54
N ARG A 7 28.33 24.46 -11.73
CA ARG A 7 29.59 25.23 -11.87
C ARG A 7 29.38 26.70 -11.51
N ASP A 8 28.24 27.27 -11.88
CA ASP A 8 27.91 28.68 -11.65
C ASP A 8 27.74 28.99 -10.16
N ILE A 9 27.35 28.00 -9.35
CA ILE A 9 27.29 28.10 -7.88
C ILE A 9 28.60 27.66 -7.19
N GLY A 10 29.68 27.43 -7.94
CA GLY A 10 31.04 27.26 -7.40
C GLY A 10 31.58 25.83 -7.30
N PHE A 11 30.88 24.81 -7.82
CA PHE A 11 31.43 23.44 -7.82
C PHE A 11 32.51 23.25 -8.90
N ALA A 12 33.60 22.57 -8.52
CA ALA A 12 34.60 22.11 -9.48
C ALA A 12 34.00 21.14 -10.51
N LEU A 13 34.66 21.01 -11.67
CA LEU A 13 34.15 20.27 -12.83
C LEU A 13 33.79 18.80 -12.53
N GLY A 14 34.60 18.12 -11.71
CA GLY A 14 34.37 16.73 -11.31
C GLY A 14 33.10 16.56 -10.47
N PRO A 15 32.99 17.24 -9.32
CA PRO A 15 31.76 17.26 -8.51
C PRO A 15 30.52 17.71 -9.28
N ALA A 16 30.61 18.79 -10.07
CA ALA A 16 29.48 19.29 -10.86
C ALA A 16 28.96 18.26 -11.88
N LYS A 17 29.87 17.54 -12.56
CA LYS A 17 29.51 16.45 -13.47
C LYS A 17 28.88 15.27 -12.74
N THR A 18 29.33 14.98 -11.53
CA THR A 18 28.82 13.88 -10.71
C THR A 18 27.41 14.19 -10.19
N LEU A 19 27.19 15.42 -9.69
CA LEU A 19 25.89 15.88 -9.20
C LEU A 19 24.87 16.04 -10.33
N ALA A 20 25.27 16.56 -11.49
CA ALA A 20 24.38 16.62 -12.66
C ALA A 20 23.90 15.23 -13.08
N LYS A 21 24.83 14.27 -13.21
CA LYS A 21 24.48 12.86 -13.48
C LYS A 21 23.59 12.24 -12.40
N PHE A 22 23.82 12.58 -11.14
CA PHE A 22 22.98 12.13 -10.04
C PHE A 22 21.56 12.71 -10.14
N VAL A 23 21.43 14.00 -10.45
CA VAL A 23 20.13 14.66 -10.67
C VAL A 23 19.42 14.13 -11.90
N ASP A 24 20.14 13.87 -13.00
CA ASP A 24 19.58 13.24 -14.19
C ASP A 24 19.07 11.84 -13.87
N LYS A 25 19.86 11.05 -13.14
CA LYS A 25 19.44 9.75 -12.62
C LYS A 25 18.20 9.85 -11.72
N LEU A 26 18.13 10.83 -10.82
CA LEU A 26 16.94 11.08 -9.99
C LEU A 26 15.71 11.49 -10.82
N ASN A 27 15.91 12.22 -11.92
CA ASN A 27 14.83 12.63 -12.82
C ASN A 27 14.34 11.48 -13.70
N GLU A 28 15.24 10.57 -14.11
CA GLU A 28 14.94 9.32 -14.80
C GLU A 28 14.26 8.31 -13.86
N GLU A 29 14.70 8.23 -12.60
CA GLU A 29 14.16 7.39 -11.52
C GLU A 29 12.94 8.02 -10.81
N LYS A 30 12.19 8.91 -11.45
CA LYS A 30 10.93 9.41 -10.85
C LYS A 30 9.98 8.24 -10.65
N LEU A 31 9.89 7.79 -9.39
CA LEU A 31 9.02 6.71 -8.98
C LEU A 31 7.60 7.01 -9.43
N GLN A 32 7.02 6.05 -10.13
CA GLN A 32 5.70 6.16 -10.67
C GLN A 32 4.66 6.10 -9.54
N ALA A 33 3.77 7.09 -9.48
CA ALA A 33 2.69 7.10 -8.49
C ALA A 33 1.78 5.87 -8.64
N PHE A 34 1.36 5.25 -7.53
CA PHE A 34 0.43 4.11 -7.58
C PHE A 34 -0.85 4.42 -8.36
N SER A 35 -1.40 5.62 -8.20
CA SER A 35 -2.60 6.09 -8.91
C SER A 35 -2.44 6.14 -10.43
N SER A 36 -1.21 6.19 -10.94
CA SER A 36 -0.96 6.18 -12.38
C SER A 36 -1.14 4.78 -12.99
N TYR A 37 -1.17 3.71 -12.21
CA TYR A 37 -1.53 2.38 -12.68
C TYR A 37 -3.05 2.26 -12.76
N ASN A 38 -3.63 2.81 -13.83
CA ASN A 38 -5.07 3.05 -13.95
C ASN A 38 -5.65 2.62 -15.31
N SER A 39 -4.95 1.78 -16.07
CA SER A 39 -5.40 1.28 -17.37
C SER A 39 -5.29 -0.24 -17.49
N LEU A 40 -6.17 -0.81 -18.31
CA LEU A 40 -6.15 -2.24 -18.64
C LEU A 40 -4.87 -2.65 -19.36
N ASP A 41 -4.29 -1.75 -20.17
CA ASP A 41 -3.05 -2.04 -20.89
C ASP A 41 -1.85 -2.20 -19.94
N LYS A 42 -1.82 -1.39 -18.87
CA LYS A 42 -0.87 -1.56 -17.76
C LYS A 42 -1.10 -2.86 -17.00
N LEU A 43 -2.35 -3.25 -16.78
CA LEU A 43 -2.67 -4.55 -16.18
C LEU A 43 -2.18 -5.71 -17.04
N LYS A 44 -2.44 -5.70 -18.35
CA LYS A 44 -1.94 -6.74 -19.28
C LYS A 44 -0.42 -6.84 -19.26
N THR A 45 0.26 -5.69 -19.28
CA THR A 45 1.72 -5.62 -19.18
C THR A 45 2.23 -6.24 -17.88
N LEU A 46 1.56 -5.94 -16.77
CA LEU A 46 1.91 -6.51 -15.46
C LEU A 46 1.68 -8.03 -15.41
N LEU A 47 0.55 -8.52 -15.90
CA LEU A 47 0.25 -9.96 -15.94
C LEU A 47 1.30 -10.71 -16.78
N ARG A 48 1.72 -10.15 -17.92
CA ARG A 48 2.81 -10.70 -18.74
C ARG A 48 4.14 -10.71 -18.01
N LYS A 49 4.50 -9.66 -17.26
CA LYS A 49 5.71 -9.61 -16.40
C LYS A 49 5.77 -10.82 -15.45
N TYR A 50 4.63 -11.22 -14.92
CA TYR A 50 4.50 -12.36 -14.01
C TYR A 50 4.20 -13.70 -14.69
N LYS A 51 4.33 -13.77 -16.02
CA LYS A 51 4.10 -14.99 -16.83
C LYS A 51 2.70 -15.59 -16.66
N PHE A 52 1.69 -14.74 -16.43
CA PHE A 52 0.29 -15.15 -16.54
C PHE A 52 -0.11 -15.16 -18.01
N ASN A 53 -0.66 -16.28 -18.47
CA ASN A 53 -1.05 -16.48 -19.88
C ASN A 53 -2.36 -15.77 -20.26
N GLY A 54 -3.06 -15.15 -19.32
CA GLY A 54 -4.33 -14.47 -19.56
C GLY A 54 -4.28 -12.98 -19.27
N GLU A 55 -5.26 -12.26 -19.82
CA GLU A 55 -5.33 -10.80 -19.80
C GLU A 55 -6.24 -10.24 -18.69
N LYS A 56 -6.81 -11.12 -17.85
CA LYS A 56 -7.78 -10.78 -16.80
C LYS A 56 -7.25 -11.15 -15.42
N ILE A 57 -7.71 -10.44 -14.39
CA ILE A 57 -7.35 -10.72 -12.99
C ILE A 57 -7.75 -12.13 -12.53
N THR A 58 -8.76 -12.73 -13.18
CA THR A 58 -9.22 -14.09 -12.88
C THR A 58 -8.17 -15.16 -13.20
N CYS A 59 -7.10 -14.82 -13.92
CA CYS A 59 -5.97 -15.69 -14.17
C CYS A 59 -4.98 -15.76 -13.00
N ILE A 60 -5.07 -14.84 -12.04
CA ILE A 60 -4.29 -14.88 -10.81
C ILE A 60 -4.90 -15.95 -9.91
N LYS A 61 -4.10 -16.96 -9.54
CA LYS A 61 -4.55 -18.00 -8.61
C LYS A 61 -4.89 -17.35 -7.27
N GLN A 62 -6.11 -17.56 -6.81
CA GLN A 62 -6.51 -17.13 -5.48
C GLN A 62 -5.75 -17.94 -4.43
N PHE A 63 -5.22 -17.24 -3.44
CA PHE A 63 -4.67 -17.86 -2.25
C PHE A 63 -5.83 -18.42 -1.42
N ASN A 64 -5.67 -19.65 -0.91
CA ASN A 64 -6.57 -20.21 0.08
C ASN A 64 -6.04 -19.85 1.47
N PRO A 65 -6.62 -18.85 2.15
CA PRO A 65 -6.16 -18.46 3.47
C PRO A 65 -6.39 -19.55 4.49
N VAL A 66 -5.37 -19.79 5.32
CA VAL A 66 -5.57 -20.40 6.63
C VAL A 66 -6.13 -19.30 7.52
N TYR A 67 -7.25 -19.58 8.17
CA TYR A 67 -7.91 -18.65 9.08
C TYR A 67 -7.94 -19.25 10.48
N GLU A 68 -7.91 -18.35 11.47
CA GLU A 68 -8.15 -18.69 12.87
C GLU A 68 -9.59 -18.32 13.22
N GLU A 69 -10.29 -19.24 13.87
CA GLU A 69 -11.64 -18.98 14.34
C GLU A 69 -11.62 -18.04 15.54
N ILE A 70 -12.49 -17.04 15.53
CA ILE A 70 -12.64 -16.06 16.61
C ILE A 70 -14.02 -16.27 17.22
N GLY A 71 -14.08 -16.47 18.53
CA GLY A 71 -15.35 -16.62 19.24
C GLY A 71 -16.20 -15.36 19.14
N ASP A 72 -17.51 -15.54 18.98
CA ASP A 72 -18.50 -14.45 18.94
C ASP A 72 -18.50 -13.58 20.20
N ASP A 73 -17.98 -14.10 21.31
CA ASP A 73 -17.85 -13.39 22.56
C ASP A 73 -16.62 -12.48 22.66
N ASP A 74 -15.73 -12.49 21.66
CA ASP A 74 -14.52 -11.68 21.67
C ASP A 74 -14.81 -10.18 21.84
N LYS A 75 -14.14 -9.58 22.83
CA LYS A 75 -14.39 -8.20 23.24
C LYS A 75 -14.06 -7.18 22.14
N ALA A 76 -13.00 -7.42 21.36
CA ALA A 76 -12.59 -6.52 20.29
C ALA A 76 -13.55 -6.64 19.10
N LEU A 77 -13.97 -7.85 18.75
CA LEU A 77 -14.98 -8.08 17.72
C LEU A 77 -16.32 -7.42 18.09
N LYS A 78 -16.83 -7.65 19.31
CA LYS A 78 -18.07 -7.01 19.79
C LYS A 78 -17.98 -5.49 19.77
N ARG A 79 -16.85 -4.91 20.15
CA ARG A 79 -16.62 -3.46 20.10
C ARG A 79 -16.65 -2.94 18.66
N CYS A 80 -15.97 -3.64 17.74
CA CYS A 80 -15.98 -3.33 16.31
C CYS A 80 -17.41 -3.29 15.76
N MET A 81 -18.19 -4.34 16.02
CA MET A 81 -19.57 -4.43 15.56
C MET A 81 -20.44 -3.28 16.10
N LYS A 82 -20.31 -2.94 17.39
CA LYS A 82 -21.02 -1.79 17.99
C LYS A 82 -20.66 -0.48 17.30
N GLU A 83 -19.37 -0.28 17.01
CA GLU A 83 -18.88 0.94 16.33
C GLU A 83 -19.40 1.03 14.89
N ILE A 84 -19.38 -0.08 14.15
CA ILE A 84 -19.93 -0.17 12.80
C ILE A 84 -21.43 0.13 12.82
N ILE A 85 -22.21 -0.54 13.68
CA ILE A 85 -23.66 -0.33 13.81
C ILE A 85 -23.99 1.12 14.12
N LEU A 86 -23.27 1.73 15.09
CA LEU A 86 -23.46 3.13 15.45
C LEU A 86 -23.17 4.08 14.28
N ARG A 87 -22.15 3.78 13.47
CA ARG A 87 -21.83 4.60 12.30
C ARG A 87 -22.88 4.45 11.21
N LEU A 88 -23.34 3.23 10.97
CA LEU A 88 -24.42 2.95 10.02
C LEU A 88 -25.72 3.67 10.41
N SER A 89 -26.09 3.70 11.70
CA SER A 89 -27.30 4.38 12.16
C SER A 89 -27.25 5.91 12.00
N ASN A 90 -26.05 6.48 11.87
CA ASN A 90 -25.85 7.92 11.68
C ASN A 90 -25.64 8.30 10.21
N LEU A 91 -25.62 7.34 9.29
CA LEU A 91 -25.55 7.62 7.86
C LEU A 91 -26.95 7.77 7.28
N GLU A 92 -27.19 8.90 6.61
CA GLU A 92 -28.47 9.18 5.95
C GLU A 92 -28.77 8.19 4.82
N THR A 93 -27.76 7.85 4.01
CA THR A 93 -27.84 6.80 2.98
C THR A 93 -26.47 6.16 2.72
N ILE A 94 -26.46 4.84 2.50
CA ILE A 94 -25.29 4.11 1.99
C ILE A 94 -25.49 3.93 0.49
N GLN A 95 -24.76 4.69 -0.31
CA GLN A 95 -24.82 4.61 -1.76
C GLN A 95 -23.54 3.97 -2.31
N ASP A 96 -23.63 3.29 -3.44
CA ASP A 96 -22.46 2.72 -4.11
C ASP A 96 -21.41 3.79 -4.49
N SER A 97 -21.85 5.05 -4.62
CA SER A 97 -21.05 6.25 -4.88
C SER A 97 -20.39 6.86 -3.64
N THR A 98 -20.54 6.26 -2.45
CA THR A 98 -19.95 6.78 -1.21
C THR A 98 -18.46 7.07 -1.39
N ASN A 99 -18.05 8.27 -0.94
CA ASN A 99 -16.67 8.72 -1.06
C ASN A 99 -15.69 7.82 -0.28
N GLU A 100 -14.42 7.90 -0.65
CA GLU A 100 -13.33 7.13 -0.03
C GLU A 100 -13.26 7.34 1.48
N ALA A 101 -13.42 8.58 1.96
CA ALA A 101 -13.36 8.91 3.38
C ALA A 101 -14.38 8.14 4.22
N THR A 102 -15.63 8.05 3.77
CA THR A 102 -16.68 7.30 4.47
C THR A 102 -16.39 5.80 4.47
N ARG A 103 -15.82 5.23 3.40
CA ARG A 103 -15.40 3.81 3.40
C ARG A 103 -14.25 3.56 4.37
N CYS A 104 -13.27 4.46 4.38
CA CYS A 104 -12.12 4.41 5.28
C CYS A 104 -12.54 4.42 6.76
N VAL A 105 -13.61 5.11 7.12
CA VAL A 105 -14.18 5.07 8.48
C VAL A 105 -14.48 3.61 8.89
N PHE A 106 -15.21 2.85 8.08
CA PHE A 106 -15.53 1.44 8.39
C PHE A 106 -14.32 0.52 8.36
N ILE A 107 -13.45 0.67 7.35
CA ILE A 107 -12.21 -0.10 7.23
C ILE A 107 -11.35 0.10 8.49
N THR A 108 -11.26 1.34 8.99
CA THR A 108 -10.52 1.67 10.21
C THR A 108 -11.01 0.89 11.41
N SER A 109 -12.33 0.75 11.62
CA SER A 109 -12.87 -0.04 12.74
C SER A 109 -12.47 -1.51 12.61
N ILE A 110 -12.59 -2.09 11.41
CA ILE A 110 -12.29 -3.50 11.14
C ILE A 110 -10.81 -3.78 11.35
N LEU A 111 -9.91 -2.94 10.81
CA LEU A 111 -8.47 -3.14 10.93
C LEU A 111 -7.99 -3.00 12.38
N ASN A 112 -8.50 -2.02 13.13
CA ASN A 112 -8.14 -1.86 14.55
C ASN A 112 -8.56 -3.08 15.39
N ALA A 113 -9.77 -3.60 15.17
CA ALA A 113 -10.22 -4.81 15.84
C ALA A 113 -9.38 -6.02 15.44
N SER A 114 -9.09 -6.17 14.15
CA SER A 114 -8.26 -7.26 13.61
C SER A 114 -6.87 -7.25 14.24
N ILE A 115 -6.24 -6.08 14.40
CA ILE A 115 -4.93 -5.96 15.06
C ILE A 115 -5.03 -6.30 16.55
N ALA A 116 -6.05 -5.81 17.26
CA ALA A 116 -6.23 -6.13 18.67
C ALA A 116 -6.38 -7.63 18.90
N ILE A 117 -7.17 -8.31 18.05
CA ILE A 117 -7.36 -9.76 18.09
C ILE A 117 -6.05 -10.47 17.73
N THR A 118 -5.37 -10.04 16.66
CA THR A 118 -4.10 -10.64 16.24
C THR A 118 -3.04 -10.54 17.33
N ARG A 119 -2.88 -9.38 17.98
CA ARG A 119 -1.95 -9.20 19.11
C ARG A 119 -2.23 -10.16 20.25
N LYS A 120 -3.51 -10.34 20.60
CA LYS A 120 -3.96 -11.28 21.65
C LYS A 120 -3.66 -12.73 21.27
N LEU A 121 -3.98 -13.15 20.05
CA LEU A 121 -3.79 -14.52 19.58
C LEU A 121 -2.32 -14.90 19.42
N THR A 122 -1.50 -13.97 18.93
CA THR A 122 -0.08 -14.20 18.65
C THR A 122 0.85 -13.82 19.80
N ASN A 123 0.31 -13.25 20.89
CA ASN A 123 1.06 -12.65 21.98
C ASN A 123 2.16 -11.68 21.50
N ASN A 124 1.88 -10.95 20.41
CA ASN A 124 2.84 -10.08 19.74
C ASN A 124 2.35 -8.63 19.74
N GLU A 125 2.83 -7.83 20.69
CA GLU A 125 2.47 -6.42 20.82
C GLU A 125 3.07 -5.51 19.73
N LYS A 126 4.00 -6.04 18.92
CA LYS A 126 4.75 -5.26 17.91
C LYS A 126 4.08 -5.22 16.53
N ILE A 127 2.80 -5.58 16.45
CA ILE A 127 1.98 -5.40 15.25
C ILE A 127 1.24 -4.08 15.39
N TYR A 128 1.43 -3.09 14.51
CA TYR A 128 0.76 -1.79 14.61
C TYR A 128 0.32 -1.28 13.23
N ILE A 129 -0.69 -0.42 13.24
CA ILE A 129 -1.20 0.26 12.05
C ILE A 129 -0.62 1.66 11.94
N ALA A 130 -0.24 2.06 10.74
CA ALA A 130 -0.02 3.46 10.39
C ALA A 130 -1.03 3.87 9.32
N TYR A 131 -1.67 5.00 9.58
CA TYR A 131 -2.63 5.64 8.68
C TYR A 131 -1.89 6.56 7.73
N GLN A 132 -2.25 6.54 6.45
CA GLN A 132 -1.64 7.41 5.44
C GLN A 132 -0.10 7.28 5.38
N ASP A 133 0.39 6.04 5.22
CA ASP A 133 1.82 5.73 5.23
C ASP A 133 2.42 5.84 3.83
N ASP A 134 3.64 6.35 3.72
CA ASP A 134 4.36 6.42 2.45
C ASP A 134 5.12 5.11 2.17
N VAL A 135 4.80 4.48 1.04
CA VAL A 135 5.40 3.24 0.57
C VAL A 135 6.19 3.53 -0.71
N SER A 136 7.47 3.15 -0.75
CA SER A 136 8.36 3.38 -1.89
C SER A 136 9.13 2.12 -2.29
N GLY A 137 8.90 1.68 -3.52
CA GLY A 137 9.58 0.55 -4.14
C GLY A 137 10.77 0.96 -4.99
N GLU A 138 11.08 0.08 -5.94
CA GLU A 138 12.12 0.31 -6.94
C GLU A 138 11.65 1.29 -8.03
N ASP A 139 10.44 1.06 -8.56
CA ASP A 139 9.90 1.84 -9.70
C ASP A 139 8.66 2.67 -9.35
N SER A 140 8.09 2.48 -8.16
CA SER A 140 6.82 3.11 -7.78
C SER A 140 6.81 3.55 -6.34
N SER A 141 6.07 4.63 -6.05
CA SER A 141 5.85 5.10 -4.69
C SER A 141 4.48 5.73 -4.56
N GLY A 142 4.05 5.91 -3.32
CA GLY A 142 2.85 6.65 -3.02
C GLY A 142 2.40 6.42 -1.59
N ARG A 143 1.42 7.23 -1.20
CA ARG A 143 0.75 7.10 0.08
C ARG A 143 -0.33 6.04 -0.01
N VAL A 144 -0.39 5.19 1.00
CA VAL A 144 -1.44 4.16 1.16
C VAL A 144 -2.30 4.49 2.37
N ASP A 145 -3.60 4.14 2.34
CA ASP A 145 -4.51 4.49 3.43
C ASP A 145 -4.12 3.83 4.76
N TYR A 146 -3.74 2.55 4.68
CA TYR A 146 -3.37 1.75 5.84
C TYR A 146 -2.13 0.91 5.52
N SER A 147 -1.17 0.95 6.43
CA SER A 147 -0.08 0.01 6.49
C SER A 147 -0.11 -0.70 7.83
N ILE A 148 0.11 -2.02 7.84
CA ILE A 148 0.25 -2.81 9.07
C ILE A 148 1.67 -3.33 9.10
N LYS A 149 2.40 -2.96 10.15
CA LYS A 149 3.80 -3.30 10.35
C LYS A 149 3.92 -4.27 11.52
N GLY A 150 4.80 -5.25 11.39
CA GLY A 150 5.23 -6.09 12.49
C GLY A 150 6.72 -5.88 12.70
N TYR A 151 7.10 -5.42 13.88
CA TYR A 151 8.46 -4.91 14.11
C TYR A 151 8.78 -3.79 13.11
N GLU A 152 9.69 -4.03 12.17
CA GLU A 152 10.09 -3.08 11.13
C GLU A 152 9.58 -3.45 9.74
N ASP A 153 9.05 -4.66 9.58
CA ASP A 153 8.59 -5.18 8.31
C ASP A 153 7.13 -4.78 8.07
N LEU A 154 6.85 -4.29 6.86
CA LEU A 154 5.51 -4.05 6.38
C LEU A 154 4.85 -5.40 6.04
N ILE A 155 3.77 -5.73 6.74
CA ILE A 155 3.06 -7.02 6.62
C ILE A 155 1.87 -6.90 5.67
N CYS A 156 1.14 -5.78 5.74
CA CYS A 156 -0.08 -5.61 4.96
C CYS A 156 -0.28 -4.15 4.55
N ILE A 157 -0.90 -3.95 3.39
CA ILE A 157 -1.41 -2.68 2.89
C ILE A 157 -2.91 -2.88 2.67
N ALA A 158 -3.72 -1.91 3.10
CA ALA A 158 -5.15 -1.86 2.79
C ALA A 158 -5.53 -0.45 2.33
N GLU A 159 -6.53 -0.36 1.44
CA GLU A 159 -6.98 0.90 0.84
C GLU A 159 -8.50 0.96 0.65
N GLY A 160 -9.05 2.16 0.75
CA GLY A 160 -10.46 2.49 0.55
C GLY A 160 -10.84 2.59 -0.94
N LYS A 161 -10.60 1.54 -1.72
CA LYS A 161 -10.82 1.60 -3.18
C LYS A 161 -12.30 1.67 -3.61
N PRO A 162 -12.62 2.36 -4.71
CA PRO A 162 -13.90 2.23 -5.41
C PRO A 162 -14.04 0.89 -6.14
N ARG A 163 -15.26 0.59 -6.60
CA ARG A 163 -15.65 -0.70 -7.21
C ARG A 163 -14.93 -1.07 -8.52
N ASN A 164 -13.96 -0.29 -9.00
CA ASN A 164 -13.15 -0.70 -10.14
C ASN A 164 -12.11 -1.74 -9.69
N VAL A 165 -12.56 -2.99 -9.65
CA VAL A 165 -11.79 -4.12 -9.14
C VAL A 165 -10.49 -4.32 -9.93
N GLU A 166 -10.51 -4.25 -11.25
CA GLU A 166 -9.31 -4.49 -12.08
C GLU A 166 -8.21 -3.46 -11.82
N ILE A 167 -8.57 -2.18 -11.74
CA ILE A 167 -7.62 -1.12 -11.40
C ILE A 167 -7.17 -1.23 -9.94
N GLY A 168 -8.08 -1.57 -9.03
CA GLY A 168 -7.74 -1.82 -7.63
C GLY A 168 -6.69 -2.93 -7.48
N TYR A 169 -6.87 -4.06 -8.16
CA TYR A 169 -5.90 -5.17 -8.17
C TYR A 169 -4.54 -4.74 -8.74
N LEU A 170 -4.55 -4.02 -9.87
CA LEU A 170 -3.33 -3.51 -10.48
C LEU A 170 -2.53 -2.63 -9.50
N GLN A 171 -3.19 -1.69 -8.83
CA GLN A 171 -2.55 -0.81 -7.86
C GLN A 171 -2.06 -1.57 -6.63
N ASN A 172 -2.87 -2.49 -6.10
CA ASN A 172 -2.50 -3.32 -4.96
C ASN A 172 -1.27 -4.19 -5.25
N ILE A 173 -1.14 -4.76 -6.45
CA ILE A 173 0.06 -5.56 -6.81
C ILE A 173 1.31 -4.67 -6.79
N LYS A 174 1.22 -3.43 -7.30
CA LYS A 174 2.35 -2.49 -7.27
C LYS A 174 2.72 -2.05 -5.87
N GLN A 175 1.73 -1.82 -5.01
CA GLN A 175 1.94 -1.55 -3.60
C GLN A 175 2.62 -2.73 -2.90
N LEU A 176 2.22 -3.97 -3.21
CA LEU A 176 2.85 -5.19 -2.68
C LEU A 176 4.30 -5.38 -3.16
N GLU A 177 4.57 -5.11 -4.45
CA GLU A 177 5.93 -5.08 -5.02
C GLU A 177 6.81 -4.10 -4.23
N SER A 178 6.32 -2.87 -4.04
CA SER A 178 7.03 -1.82 -3.31
C SER A 178 7.25 -2.16 -1.84
N ALA A 179 6.24 -2.70 -1.16
CA ALA A 179 6.34 -3.17 0.22
C ALA A 179 7.43 -4.25 0.38
N SER A 180 7.44 -5.24 -0.52
CA SER A 180 8.44 -6.32 -0.54
C SER A 180 9.86 -5.76 -0.72
N HIS A 181 10.02 -4.79 -1.61
CA HIS A 181 11.29 -4.11 -1.83
C HIS A 181 11.77 -3.32 -0.62
N MET A 182 10.89 -2.53 0.02
CA MET A 182 11.20 -1.81 1.24
C MET A 182 11.70 -2.73 2.35
N ASN A 183 11.00 -3.84 2.57
CA ASN A 183 11.39 -4.82 3.59
C ASN A 183 12.76 -5.42 3.27
N LYS A 184 13.03 -5.78 2.01
CA LYS A 184 14.36 -6.27 1.60
C LYS A 184 15.45 -5.24 1.86
N ARG A 185 15.26 -3.98 1.47
CA ARG A 185 16.24 -2.89 1.70
C ARG A 185 16.59 -2.75 3.18
N LYS A 186 15.58 -2.77 4.07
CA LYS A 186 15.80 -2.68 5.52
C LYS A 186 16.65 -3.83 6.09
N ARG A 187 16.52 -5.03 5.53
CA ARG A 187 17.29 -6.20 5.95
C ARG A 187 18.76 -6.12 5.55
N PHE A 188 19.08 -5.44 4.45
CA PHE A 188 20.46 -5.24 3.99
C PHE A 188 21.13 -4.00 4.60
N SER A 189 20.36 -3.11 5.24
CA SER A 189 20.89 -1.94 5.94
C SER A 189 21.19 -2.18 7.43
N LYS A 190 20.96 -3.40 7.92
CA LYS A 190 21.32 -3.87 9.27
C LYS A 190 22.59 -4.70 9.20
#